data_AF-A0A0C9Z1D6-F1
#
_entry.id   AF-A0A0C9Z1D6-F1
#
_cell.length_a   1.000
_cell.length_b   1.000
_cell.length_c   1.000
_cell.angle_alpha   90.00
_cell.angle_beta   90.00
_cell.angle_gamma   90.00
#
_symmetry.space_group_name_H-M   'P 1'
#
loop_
_entity.id
_entity.type
_entity.pdbx_description
1 polymer ?
#
loop_
_entity_poly.entity_id
_entity_poly.type
_entity_poly.pdbx_seq_one_letter_code
_entity_poly.pdbx_strand_id
1 'polypeptide(L)'
;MTLASATTPMFVFGCKTSSSDEAPPSKPFNFPNLFPKNDKSNSTEPTTEPSSSVAPKSTPPPEDKERPVKEENATVGQPKRDQTLEAEVTSSLYDLSVVKAATEELQHLKKGSASESTEHEMRTAPLITREAFVAAGFKDRVVQYGVLGETLSIQSKSGVHVPIDPRLYINTNAPFSAVVCGVQGSGKSHTVSVLLENMFILGQGSIGSLDYALSGLVLHFGEGGPGSRPCEAAWVGASSQPDVQPPRVKVYVSRSSLHTMKSVYAPLGDRVRVVPLLFNESELDAQAILSMMAVGSSESAPLYIQIVLSILRDLGEKFSYKAFLTRLEAEKRSFNPAQAAGLEQRLALLNSFMEPQAPPQSRSTSKKSKSRRFSEGKLTIIDLSDPFIDPASACGLFEIVTRLFVRADVGTGKVLVVDEAHKYLSASRGAAGLTNALLTLTREQRHLGMRVIISTQEPTVIPPVLMDLCTVAIMHRFSSPAWWDHLARHVATDVSSDQGFETVVKLKTGEALVLAPSGLGVFPDDECCAKEKPGATDSGKQCAKENAPLKLAQFGRRFLLMKTRARITKDGGASVLVLGSESETKGSDDE
;
A
#
# COMPACT_ATOMS: atom_id res chain seq x y z
N MET A 1 -71.93 -14.63 -2.39
CA MET A 1 -71.93 -13.15 -2.34
C MET A 1 -70.47 -12.71 -2.32
N THR A 2 -69.74 -12.82 -3.43
CA THR A 2 -69.81 -12.00 -4.67
C THR A 2 -69.01 -10.70 -4.52
N LEU A 3 -67.74 -10.77 -4.93
CA LEU A 3 -66.91 -9.62 -5.29
C LEU A 3 -67.31 -9.13 -6.70
N ALA A 4 -67.33 -7.82 -6.90
CA ALA A 4 -67.35 -7.14 -8.21
C ALA A 4 -66.49 -5.87 -8.03
N SER A 5 -65.34 -5.73 -8.70
CA SER A 5 -65.11 -5.48 -10.13
C SER A 5 -65.17 -3.99 -10.49
N ALA A 6 -64.00 -3.41 -10.80
CA ALA A 6 -63.84 -2.21 -11.60
C ALA A 6 -62.43 -2.16 -12.24
N THR A 7 -62.38 -2.23 -13.57
CA THR A 7 -61.22 -1.86 -14.40
C THR A 7 -61.33 -0.35 -14.74
N THR A 8 -60.39 0.38 -15.36
CA THR A 8 -59.15 0.18 -16.17
C THR A 8 -58.44 1.58 -16.19
N PRO A 9 -57.39 1.93 -16.97
CA PRO A 9 -56.40 1.16 -17.74
C PRO A 9 -54.92 1.63 -17.57
N MET A 10 -54.04 0.96 -18.31
CA MET A 10 -52.64 1.32 -18.61
C MET A 10 -52.56 2.65 -19.42
N PHE A 11 -51.56 3.50 -19.15
CA PHE A 11 -51.26 4.68 -20.00
C PHE A 11 -49.90 4.54 -20.68
N VAL A 12 -49.89 4.72 -21.99
CA VAL A 12 -48.70 4.77 -22.85
C VAL A 12 -48.54 6.19 -23.36
N PHE A 13 -47.34 6.75 -23.20
CA PHE A 13 -46.84 7.88 -23.99
C PHE A 13 -45.43 7.50 -24.48
N GLY A 14 -45.07 7.63 -25.76
CA GLY A 14 -45.72 8.38 -26.83
C GLY A 14 -44.84 9.55 -27.28
N CYS A 15 -43.57 9.27 -27.61
CA CYS A 15 -42.63 10.28 -28.05
C CYS A 15 -43.02 10.78 -29.46
N LYS A 16 -43.25 12.09 -29.61
CA LYS A 16 -43.46 12.74 -30.90
C LYS A 16 -42.33 13.71 -31.20
N THR A 17 -41.87 13.63 -32.45
CA THR A 17 -40.82 14.42 -33.07
C THR A 17 -41.25 15.86 -33.37
N SER A 18 -40.32 16.80 -33.24
CA SER A 18 -40.37 18.10 -33.92
C SER A 18 -38.99 18.42 -34.48
N SER A 19 -38.91 18.61 -35.80
CA SER A 19 -37.69 18.82 -36.57
C SER A 19 -37.71 20.20 -37.25
N SER A 20 -36.67 21.01 -37.06
CA SER A 20 -36.25 22.07 -37.99
C SER A 20 -35.01 22.79 -37.43
N ASP A 21 -33.82 22.45 -37.93
CA ASP A 21 -32.97 23.36 -38.74
C ASP A 21 -31.52 22.85 -38.79
N GLU A 22 -30.98 22.81 -40.00
CA GLU A 22 -29.71 22.16 -40.34
C GLU A 22 -28.76 23.18 -41.01
N ALA A 23 -27.55 23.32 -40.47
CA ALA A 23 -26.47 24.12 -41.05
C ALA A 23 -25.10 23.50 -40.69
N PRO A 24 -24.06 23.67 -41.54
CA PRO A 24 -23.09 22.58 -41.79
C PRO A 24 -21.86 22.55 -40.87
N PRO A 25 -21.15 21.40 -40.80
CA PRO A 25 -19.97 21.23 -39.95
C PRO A 25 -18.75 22.02 -40.46
N SER A 26 -18.09 22.72 -39.54
CA SER A 26 -16.83 23.44 -39.79
C SER A 26 -15.62 22.50 -39.80
N LYS A 27 -14.65 22.82 -40.66
CA LYS A 27 -13.41 22.06 -40.91
C LYS A 27 -12.47 22.07 -39.69
N PRO A 28 -11.59 21.06 -39.54
CA PRO A 28 -10.60 21.03 -38.46
C PRO A 28 -9.60 22.19 -38.58
N PHE A 29 -9.35 22.88 -37.47
CA PHE A 29 -8.34 23.93 -37.39
C PHE A 29 -6.94 23.35 -37.27
N ASN A 30 -6.03 23.86 -38.11
CA ASN A 30 -4.66 23.41 -38.23
C ASN A 30 -3.73 24.36 -37.43
N PHE A 31 -2.87 23.84 -36.56
CA PHE A 31 -1.93 24.65 -35.78
C PHE A 31 -0.76 25.13 -36.65
N PRO A 32 -0.44 26.44 -36.70
CA PRO A 32 0.79 26.91 -37.31
C PRO A 32 1.98 26.69 -36.37
N ASN A 33 3.03 26.05 -36.87
CA ASN A 33 4.33 25.96 -36.19
C ASN A 33 4.93 27.37 -35.99
N LEU A 34 5.25 27.73 -34.76
CA LEU A 34 6.04 28.92 -34.43
C LEU A 34 7.44 28.53 -33.95
N PHE A 35 8.34 28.33 -34.92
CA PHE A 35 9.79 28.26 -34.72
C PHE A 35 10.49 29.13 -35.79
N PRO A 36 11.09 30.27 -35.41
CA PRO A 36 12.19 30.87 -36.16
C PRO A 36 13.51 30.25 -35.70
N LYS A 37 14.39 29.91 -36.66
CA LYS A 37 15.77 29.49 -36.38
C LYS A 37 16.67 30.72 -36.14
N ASN A 38 17.78 30.47 -35.44
CA ASN A 38 19.01 31.26 -35.34
C ASN A 38 19.18 32.45 -36.30
N ASP A 39 19.71 33.56 -35.76
CA ASP A 39 20.91 34.12 -36.37
C ASP A 39 21.92 34.67 -35.35
N LYS A 40 23.16 34.85 -35.80
CA LYS A 40 24.36 35.11 -34.96
C LYS A 40 24.59 36.58 -34.65
N SER A 41 25.20 36.90 -33.50
CA SER A 41 26.20 37.99 -33.40
C SER A 41 27.06 37.87 -32.12
N ASN A 42 28.17 38.61 -32.11
CA ASN A 42 29.39 38.39 -31.31
C ASN A 42 29.52 39.33 -30.09
N SER A 43 30.45 38.98 -29.18
CA SER A 43 31.30 39.90 -28.37
C SER A 43 30.62 40.78 -27.30
N THR A 44 31.22 41.12 -26.14
CA THR A 44 32.56 40.87 -25.57
C THR A 44 32.53 41.11 -24.06
N GLU A 45 33.30 40.35 -23.27
CA GLU A 45 33.72 40.75 -21.91
C GLU A 45 35.24 40.99 -21.87
N PRO A 46 35.73 41.97 -21.10
CA PRO A 46 37.17 42.16 -20.85
C PRO A 46 37.61 41.57 -19.49
N THR A 47 38.60 40.67 -19.59
CA THR A 47 39.69 40.39 -18.63
C THR A 47 39.81 41.25 -17.36
N THR A 48 40.01 40.59 -16.21
CA THR A 48 41.19 40.85 -15.34
C THR A 48 41.49 39.66 -14.40
N GLU A 49 42.76 39.26 -14.37
CA GLU A 49 43.40 38.39 -13.37
C GLU A 49 44.59 39.20 -12.78
N PRO A 50 45.20 38.89 -11.61
CA PRO A 50 46.16 37.77 -11.59
C PRO A 50 46.47 37.04 -10.24
N SER A 51 46.99 35.81 -10.39
CA SER A 51 48.13 35.20 -9.65
C SER A 51 48.07 34.85 -8.14
N SER A 52 48.23 33.55 -7.82
CA SER A 52 49.52 32.91 -7.42
C SER A 52 49.30 31.45 -6.92
N SER A 53 49.86 30.42 -7.60
CA SER A 53 51.07 29.63 -7.21
C SER A 53 50.82 28.56 -6.11
N VAL A 54 51.34 27.30 -6.09
CA VAL A 54 52.40 26.55 -6.82
C VAL A 54 52.03 25.04 -6.89
N ALA A 55 52.54 24.30 -7.88
CA ALA A 55 52.62 22.82 -7.88
C ALA A 55 53.93 22.31 -8.55
N PRO A 56 54.35 21.04 -8.32
CA PRO A 56 55.21 20.28 -9.25
C PRO A 56 54.59 18.91 -9.63
N LYS A 57 54.36 18.54 -10.90
CA LYS A 57 55.26 18.29 -12.07
C LYS A 57 55.90 16.89 -12.14
N SER A 58 55.54 16.13 -13.17
CA SER A 58 56.47 15.59 -14.20
C SER A 58 55.72 15.00 -15.42
N THR A 59 56.39 14.96 -16.58
CA THR A 59 55.81 14.80 -17.94
C THR A 59 56.34 13.59 -18.72
N PRO A 60 55.66 13.11 -19.78
CA PRO A 60 56.12 12.07 -20.71
C PRO A 60 56.74 12.64 -22.02
N PRO A 61 57.41 11.82 -22.85
CA PRO A 61 57.65 12.09 -24.27
C PRO A 61 57.38 10.83 -25.18
N PRO A 62 57.61 10.82 -26.51
CA PRO A 62 56.52 11.01 -27.49
C PRO A 62 56.47 9.99 -28.65
N GLU A 63 55.47 10.12 -29.55
CA GLU A 63 55.46 9.51 -30.90
C GLU A 63 56.13 10.43 -31.93
N ASP A 64 56.74 9.87 -33.00
CA ASP A 64 56.58 10.43 -34.35
C ASP A 64 56.84 9.40 -35.47
N LYS A 65 56.50 9.76 -36.72
CA LYS A 65 56.27 8.88 -37.88
C LYS A 65 57.49 8.74 -38.83
N GLU A 66 57.51 7.69 -39.67
CA GLU A 66 57.41 7.80 -41.15
C GLU A 66 57.46 6.44 -41.91
N ARG A 67 57.17 6.45 -43.22
CA ARG A 67 57.07 5.31 -44.18
C ARG A 67 58.25 5.37 -45.22
N PRO A 68 58.21 4.68 -46.39
CA PRO A 68 58.33 3.23 -46.65
C PRO A 68 59.40 2.89 -47.73
N VAL A 69 59.81 1.61 -47.89
CA VAL A 69 60.44 1.10 -49.13
C VAL A 69 59.92 -0.32 -49.45
N LYS A 70 59.90 -0.70 -50.74
CA LYS A 70 59.30 -1.91 -51.34
C LYS A 70 60.36 -2.94 -51.78
N GLU A 71 59.88 -4.15 -52.09
CA GLU A 71 60.46 -5.13 -53.06
C GLU A 71 61.83 -5.77 -52.64
N GLU A 72 62.17 -7.03 -52.97
CA GLU A 72 61.56 -8.01 -53.91
C GLU A 72 61.86 -9.50 -53.56
N ASN A 73 60.95 -10.39 -53.98
CA ASN A 73 61.08 -11.82 -54.36
C ASN A 73 62.28 -12.72 -53.93
N ALA A 74 61.98 -13.88 -53.31
CA ALA A 74 62.62 -15.17 -53.64
C ALA A 74 61.76 -16.41 -53.27
N THR A 75 61.68 -17.33 -54.22
CA THR A 75 60.83 -18.52 -54.40
C THR A 75 61.02 -19.77 -53.50
N VAL A 76 59.91 -20.52 -53.38
CA VAL A 76 59.76 -22.02 -53.38
C VAL A 76 60.13 -22.84 -52.13
N GLY A 77 59.13 -23.63 -51.67
CA GLY A 77 59.35 -24.76 -50.76
C GLY A 77 58.09 -25.27 -50.02
N GLN A 78 57.20 -26.02 -50.69
CA GLN A 78 56.29 -26.95 -49.99
C GLN A 78 56.86 -28.37 -50.07
N PRO A 79 56.78 -29.16 -48.98
CA PRO A 79 55.84 -30.27 -49.05
C PRO A 79 55.06 -30.59 -47.75
N LYS A 80 53.78 -30.90 -47.95
CA LYS A 80 52.94 -31.93 -47.29
C LYS A 80 52.93 -32.07 -45.75
N ARG A 81 51.70 -31.82 -45.23
CA ARG A 81 50.96 -32.58 -44.20
C ARG A 81 51.75 -33.26 -43.06
N ASP A 82 51.42 -32.84 -41.83
CA ASP A 82 50.97 -33.81 -40.82
C ASP A 82 49.76 -33.28 -40.04
N GLN A 83 49.02 -34.20 -39.41
CA GLN A 83 47.75 -33.92 -38.71
C GLN A 83 47.93 -33.98 -37.18
N THR A 84 47.90 -32.83 -36.48
CA THR A 84 47.34 -32.69 -35.12
C THR A 84 47.36 -31.24 -34.66
N LEU A 85 46.19 -30.65 -34.43
CA LEU A 85 46.02 -29.43 -33.62
C LEU A 85 44.75 -29.59 -32.78
N GLU A 86 44.91 -30.18 -31.60
CA GLU A 86 43.92 -30.07 -30.52
C GLU A 86 44.23 -28.83 -29.66
N ALA A 87 43.16 -28.18 -29.19
CA ALA A 87 43.15 -27.26 -28.04
C ALA A 87 44.14 -26.07 -28.05
N GLU A 88 43.77 -24.97 -28.74
CA GLU A 88 44.15 -23.64 -28.25
C GLU A 88 43.35 -23.33 -26.98
N VAL A 89 44.04 -23.41 -25.84
CA VAL A 89 43.53 -22.99 -24.54
C VAL A 89 43.39 -21.47 -24.52
N THR A 90 42.19 -20.98 -24.17
CA THR A 90 41.96 -19.58 -23.85
C THR A 90 42.79 -19.18 -22.61
N SER A 91 43.94 -18.57 -22.86
CA SER A 91 44.76 -17.91 -21.83
C SER A 91 43.90 -16.90 -21.05
N SER A 92 43.79 -17.06 -19.73
CA SER A 92 43.00 -16.14 -18.90
C SER A 92 43.66 -14.76 -18.87
N LEU A 93 42.87 -13.71 -19.13
CA LEU A 93 43.30 -12.30 -19.19
C LEU A 93 43.95 -11.75 -17.89
N TYR A 94 43.92 -12.52 -16.81
CA TYR A 94 44.46 -12.16 -15.49
C TYR A 94 44.92 -13.42 -14.74
N ASP A 95 45.89 -13.23 -13.86
CA ASP A 95 46.34 -14.26 -12.92
C ASP A 95 45.35 -14.37 -11.75
N LEU A 96 44.69 -15.53 -11.64
CA LEU A 96 43.74 -15.84 -10.58
C LEU A 96 44.37 -15.85 -9.16
N SER A 97 45.69 -16.02 -9.04
CA SER A 97 46.39 -15.93 -7.76
C SER A 97 46.50 -14.48 -7.28
N VAL A 98 46.84 -13.55 -8.19
CA VAL A 98 46.91 -12.11 -7.92
C VAL A 98 45.51 -11.56 -7.57
N VAL A 99 44.47 -11.96 -8.31
CA VAL A 99 43.07 -11.56 -8.02
C VAL A 99 42.60 -12.05 -6.63
N LYS A 100 43.14 -13.17 -6.13
CA LYS A 100 42.79 -13.74 -4.82
C LYS A 100 43.71 -13.29 -3.68
N ALA A 101 44.78 -12.53 -3.97
CA ALA A 101 45.80 -12.16 -2.98
C ALA A 101 45.33 -11.11 -1.96
N ALA A 102 44.33 -10.29 -2.29
CA ALA A 102 43.76 -9.23 -1.45
C ALA A 102 42.91 -9.77 -0.27
N THR A 103 43.47 -10.72 0.48
CA THR A 103 42.77 -11.43 1.57
C THR A 103 42.48 -10.55 2.79
N GLU A 104 43.19 -9.43 2.94
CA GLU A 104 42.91 -8.40 3.95
C GLU A 104 41.67 -7.57 3.60
N GLU A 105 41.53 -7.14 2.34
CA GLU A 105 40.32 -6.48 1.83
C GLU A 105 39.09 -7.42 1.92
N LEU A 106 39.33 -8.73 1.77
CA LEU A 106 38.30 -9.75 2.00
C LEU A 106 37.90 -9.93 3.48
N GLN A 107 38.60 -9.38 4.47
CA GLN A 107 38.25 -9.61 5.89
C GLN A 107 36.88 -9.06 6.28
N HIS A 108 36.46 -7.93 5.69
CA HIS A 108 35.13 -7.36 5.87
C HIS A 108 34.10 -7.85 4.83
N LEU A 109 34.56 -8.51 3.75
CA LEU A 109 33.71 -9.15 2.72
C LEU A 109 33.44 -10.63 3.01
N LYS A 110 34.19 -11.25 3.92
CA LYS A 110 33.81 -12.50 4.62
C LYS A 110 32.49 -12.23 5.32
N LYS A 111 31.37 -12.59 4.67
CA LYS A 111 29.98 -12.53 5.15
C LYS A 111 29.92 -12.44 6.68
N GLY A 112 29.87 -11.20 7.19
CA GLY A 112 29.60 -10.94 8.61
C GLY A 112 28.32 -11.68 8.96
N SER A 113 28.41 -12.56 9.96
CA SER A 113 27.98 -13.96 9.83
C SER A 113 26.86 -14.19 8.81
N ALA A 114 27.09 -15.08 7.82
CA ALA A 114 26.06 -15.43 6.83
C ALA A 114 24.71 -15.85 7.45
N SER A 115 24.74 -16.26 8.72
CA SER A 115 23.57 -16.46 9.58
C SER A 115 22.80 -15.17 9.85
N GLU A 116 23.41 -14.08 10.34
CA GLU A 116 22.70 -12.89 10.86
C GLU A 116 21.87 -12.14 9.81
N SER A 117 22.40 -11.91 8.60
CA SER A 117 21.64 -11.21 7.56
C SER A 117 20.48 -12.05 7.04
N THR A 118 20.73 -13.32 6.72
CA THR A 118 19.69 -14.28 6.33
C THR A 118 18.70 -14.54 7.47
N GLU A 119 19.12 -14.47 8.73
CA GLU A 119 18.25 -14.57 9.91
C GLU A 119 17.37 -13.33 10.09
N HIS A 120 17.91 -12.13 9.86
CA HIS A 120 17.11 -10.91 9.87
C HIS A 120 16.07 -10.94 8.75
N GLU A 121 16.45 -11.35 7.53
CA GLU A 121 15.50 -11.60 6.43
C GLU A 121 14.43 -12.61 6.82
N MET A 122 14.82 -13.74 7.42
CA MET A 122 13.86 -14.74 7.92
C MET A 122 12.89 -14.14 8.94
N ARG A 123 13.38 -13.42 9.96
CA ARG A 123 12.55 -12.79 11.00
C ARG A 123 11.61 -11.71 10.46
N THR A 124 11.91 -11.10 9.32
CA THR A 124 11.16 -9.96 8.75
C THR A 124 10.32 -10.30 7.50
N ALA A 125 10.39 -11.52 6.99
CA ALA A 125 9.55 -11.98 5.89
C ALA A 125 8.05 -11.84 6.21
N PRO A 126 7.23 -11.16 5.38
CA PRO A 126 5.83 -10.88 5.69
C PRO A 126 4.93 -12.11 5.53
N LEU A 127 5.19 -12.95 4.53
CA LEU A 127 4.45 -14.19 4.25
C LEU A 127 5.37 -15.40 4.32
N ILE A 128 4.88 -16.51 4.86
CA ILE A 128 5.68 -17.72 5.10
C ILE A 128 4.80 -18.95 4.80
N THR A 129 5.22 -19.85 3.90
CA THR A 129 4.55 -21.15 3.72
C THR A 129 4.86 -22.10 4.88
N ARG A 130 4.02 -23.09 5.15
CA ARG A 130 4.25 -24.02 6.26
C ARG A 130 5.54 -24.84 6.15
N GLU A 131 5.95 -25.22 4.95
CA GLU A 131 7.25 -25.87 4.74
C GLU A 131 8.41 -24.94 5.10
N ALA A 132 8.34 -23.67 4.68
CA ALA A 132 9.34 -22.66 5.05
C ALA A 132 9.35 -22.36 6.56
N PHE A 133 8.17 -22.34 7.20
CA PHE A 133 8.03 -22.17 8.65
C PHE A 133 8.78 -23.26 9.43
N VAL A 134 8.68 -24.51 8.98
CA VAL A 134 9.39 -25.66 9.57
C VAL A 134 10.88 -25.61 9.24
N ALA A 135 11.24 -25.42 7.96
CA ALA A 135 12.63 -25.44 7.51
C ALA A 135 13.51 -24.33 8.13
N ALA A 136 12.94 -23.16 8.39
CA ALA A 136 13.61 -22.04 9.06
C ALA A 136 13.56 -22.10 10.60
N GLY A 137 12.92 -23.13 11.19
CA GLY A 137 12.87 -23.32 12.65
C GLY A 137 12.07 -22.25 13.40
N PHE A 138 11.01 -21.67 12.79
CA PHE A 138 10.25 -20.57 13.42
C PHE A 138 9.59 -20.96 14.75
N LYS A 139 9.27 -22.25 14.94
CA LYS A 139 8.69 -22.76 16.19
C LYS A 139 9.56 -22.46 17.42
N ASP A 140 10.87 -22.46 17.26
CA ASP A 140 11.83 -22.28 18.35
C ASP A 140 12.28 -20.81 18.50
N ARG A 141 11.80 -19.92 17.62
CA ARG A 141 12.28 -18.53 17.48
C ARG A 141 11.39 -17.45 18.11
N VAL A 142 10.34 -17.84 18.85
CA VAL A 142 9.37 -16.96 19.54
C VAL A 142 8.89 -15.82 18.62
N VAL A 143 8.16 -16.19 17.57
CA VAL A 143 7.62 -15.25 16.58
C VAL A 143 6.09 -15.31 16.61
N GLN A 144 5.44 -14.16 16.74
CA GLN A 144 3.99 -14.07 16.54
C GLN A 144 3.61 -14.07 15.05
N TYR A 145 2.63 -14.90 14.70
CA TYR A 145 2.17 -15.11 13.33
C TYR A 145 0.69 -15.52 13.32
N GLY A 146 0.00 -15.25 12.21
CA GLY A 146 -1.36 -15.70 11.98
C GLY A 146 -1.50 -16.55 10.72
N VAL A 147 -2.50 -17.42 10.67
CA VAL A 147 -2.93 -18.11 9.44
C VAL A 147 -3.66 -17.10 8.57
N LEU A 148 -3.16 -16.84 7.36
CA LEU A 148 -3.84 -15.99 6.38
C LEU A 148 -4.82 -16.80 5.51
N GLY A 149 -4.44 -18.04 5.17
CA GLY A 149 -5.21 -18.88 4.27
C GLY A 149 -4.48 -20.13 3.81
N GLU A 150 -4.94 -20.66 2.68
CA GLU A 150 -4.34 -21.78 1.96
C GLU A 150 -3.65 -21.28 0.68
N THR A 151 -2.48 -21.84 0.38
CA THR A 151 -1.73 -21.68 -0.87
C THR A 151 -2.21 -22.76 -1.83
N LEU A 152 -2.91 -22.35 -2.88
CA LEU A 152 -3.42 -23.25 -3.92
C LEU A 152 -2.30 -23.67 -4.88
N SER A 153 -1.42 -22.72 -5.23
CA SER A 153 -0.20 -22.97 -6.00
C SER A 153 0.77 -21.79 -5.94
N ILE A 154 2.02 -22.04 -6.29
CA ILE A 154 3.07 -21.03 -6.48
C ILE A 154 3.60 -21.17 -7.91
N GLN A 155 3.63 -20.06 -8.66
CA GLN A 155 3.96 -20.06 -10.08
C GLN A 155 5.28 -19.32 -10.35
N SER A 156 6.11 -19.91 -11.21
CA SER A 156 7.40 -19.39 -11.70
C SER A 156 7.54 -19.60 -13.21
N LYS A 157 8.64 -19.11 -13.81
CA LYS A 157 9.04 -19.53 -15.18
C LYS A 157 9.32 -21.02 -15.30
N SER A 158 9.85 -21.63 -14.24
CA SER A 158 10.25 -23.04 -14.20
C SER A 158 9.08 -24.00 -14.02
N GLY A 159 7.92 -23.53 -13.53
CA GLY A 159 6.68 -24.30 -13.52
C GLY A 159 5.70 -23.85 -12.43
N VAL A 160 4.80 -24.78 -12.07
CA VAL A 160 3.85 -24.62 -10.97
C VAL A 160 4.24 -25.58 -9.85
N HIS A 161 4.38 -25.07 -8.64
CA HIS A 161 4.63 -25.85 -7.43
C HIS A 161 3.42 -25.75 -6.50
N VAL A 162 2.97 -26.88 -5.96
CA VAL A 162 1.89 -26.94 -4.97
C VAL A 162 2.50 -27.43 -3.65
N PRO A 163 2.45 -26.63 -2.57
CA PRO A 163 2.95 -27.06 -1.26
C PRO A 163 2.19 -28.27 -0.72
N ILE A 164 2.89 -29.15 0.00
CA ILE A 164 2.31 -30.35 0.64
C ILE A 164 1.36 -29.94 1.78
N ASP A 165 1.77 -28.95 2.58
CA ASP A 165 0.90 -28.30 3.57
C ASP A 165 0.52 -26.91 3.03
N PRO A 166 -0.75 -26.66 2.70
CA PRO A 166 -1.14 -25.44 2.01
C PRO A 166 -1.09 -24.21 2.92
N ARG A 167 -0.92 -24.34 4.25
CA ARG A 167 -1.07 -23.20 5.17
C ARG A 167 -0.09 -22.06 4.85
N LEU A 168 -0.65 -20.89 4.60
CA LEU A 168 0.05 -19.63 4.42
C LEU A 168 -0.06 -18.79 5.70
N TYR A 169 1.08 -18.41 6.26
CA TYR A 169 1.15 -17.54 7.43
C TYR A 169 1.46 -16.09 7.05
N ILE A 170 0.86 -15.16 7.79
CA ILE A 170 1.27 -13.75 7.87
C ILE A 170 2.11 -13.56 9.14
N ASN A 171 3.30 -13.00 8.99
CA ASN A 171 4.16 -12.60 10.10
C ASN A 171 3.58 -11.33 10.72
N THR A 172 3.05 -11.44 11.94
CA THR A 172 2.47 -10.27 12.64
C THR A 172 3.48 -9.58 13.53
N ASN A 173 4.67 -10.15 13.73
CA ASN A 173 5.79 -9.59 14.48
C ASN A 173 6.55 -8.51 13.68
N ALA A 174 6.69 -8.71 12.37
CA ALA A 174 7.41 -7.79 11.49
C ALA A 174 6.53 -6.64 10.93
N PRO A 175 7.06 -5.42 10.84
CA PRO A 175 6.50 -4.34 10.02
C PRO A 175 6.40 -4.72 8.53
N PHE A 176 5.22 -4.53 7.93
CA PHE A 176 4.99 -4.76 6.50
C PHE A 176 3.98 -3.76 5.92
N SER A 177 4.09 -3.56 4.61
CA SER A 177 3.16 -2.78 3.78
C SER A 177 2.41 -3.72 2.84
N ALA A 178 1.08 -3.61 2.82
CA ALA A 178 0.21 -4.45 2.01
C ALA A 178 -0.83 -3.63 1.24
N VAL A 179 -1.03 -3.97 -0.05
CA VAL A 179 -2.17 -3.48 -0.84
C VAL A 179 -3.13 -4.65 -1.06
N VAL A 180 -4.42 -4.43 -0.82
CA VAL A 180 -5.50 -5.39 -1.03
C VAL A 180 -6.49 -4.80 -2.03
N CYS A 181 -6.56 -5.34 -3.24
CA CYS A 181 -7.41 -4.82 -4.33
C CYS A 181 -8.26 -5.89 -5.03
N GLY A 182 -9.23 -5.45 -5.83
CA GLY A 182 -10.25 -6.30 -6.45
C GLY A 182 -11.67 -5.71 -6.33
N VAL A 183 -12.62 -6.23 -7.11
CA VAL A 183 -14.00 -5.67 -7.17
C VAL A 183 -14.78 -5.86 -5.87
N GLN A 184 -15.94 -5.22 -5.73
CA GLN A 184 -16.87 -5.48 -4.61
C GLN A 184 -17.26 -6.97 -4.54
N GLY A 185 -17.37 -7.54 -3.34
CA GLY A 185 -17.73 -8.95 -3.14
C GLY A 185 -16.67 -9.99 -3.58
N SER A 186 -15.46 -9.56 -3.97
CA SER A 186 -14.38 -10.45 -4.41
C SER A 186 -13.59 -11.12 -3.27
N GLY A 187 -13.60 -10.53 -2.06
CA GLY A 187 -12.88 -11.03 -0.88
C GLY A 187 -12.00 -10.01 -0.15
N LYS A 188 -11.72 -8.82 -0.74
CA LYS A 188 -10.84 -7.80 -0.13
C LYS A 188 -11.06 -7.55 1.36
N SER A 189 -12.26 -7.10 1.72
CA SER A 189 -12.61 -6.64 3.07
C SER A 189 -12.60 -7.79 4.08
N HIS A 190 -12.92 -9.00 3.62
CA HIS A 190 -12.77 -10.24 4.36
C HIS A 190 -11.28 -10.53 4.65
N THR A 191 -10.39 -10.38 3.67
CA THR A 191 -8.94 -10.54 3.84
C THR A 191 -8.34 -9.47 4.76
N VAL A 192 -8.76 -8.21 4.65
CA VAL A 192 -8.39 -7.14 5.60
C VAL A 192 -8.85 -7.50 7.02
N SER A 193 -10.06 -8.03 7.17
CA SER A 193 -10.58 -8.49 8.45
C SER A 193 -9.79 -9.68 9.02
N VAL A 194 -9.39 -10.65 8.19
CA VAL A 194 -8.52 -11.77 8.60
C VAL A 194 -7.11 -11.31 9.01
N LEU A 195 -6.54 -10.34 8.30
CA LEU A 195 -5.28 -9.69 8.71
C LEU A 195 -5.43 -9.01 10.08
N LEU A 196 -6.55 -8.33 10.34
CA LEU A 196 -6.84 -7.73 11.64
C LEU A 196 -7.08 -8.80 12.72
N GLU A 197 -7.85 -9.85 12.48
CA GLU A 197 -8.03 -10.97 13.43
C GLU A 197 -6.67 -11.51 13.91
N ASN A 198 -5.75 -11.75 12.98
CA ASN A 198 -4.39 -12.22 13.25
C ASN A 198 -3.52 -11.23 14.06
N MET A 199 -3.90 -9.94 14.13
CA MET A 199 -3.18 -8.88 14.85
C MET A 199 -3.83 -8.50 16.20
N PHE A 200 -5.04 -8.99 16.48
CA PHE A 200 -5.84 -8.56 17.64
C PHE A 200 -6.36 -9.68 18.53
N ILE A 201 -6.53 -10.90 18.02
CA ILE A 201 -7.19 -11.99 18.76
C ILE A 201 -6.14 -12.89 19.40
N LEU A 202 -6.01 -12.75 20.73
CA LEU A 202 -5.07 -13.51 21.56
C LEU A 202 -5.60 -14.91 21.89
N GLY A 203 -4.70 -15.85 22.17
CA GLY A 203 -5.01 -17.18 22.70
C GLY A 203 -5.70 -18.15 21.75
N GLN A 204 -5.82 -17.82 20.45
CA GLN A 204 -6.52 -18.65 19.46
C GLN A 204 -5.53 -19.47 18.60
N GLY A 205 -5.11 -20.62 19.12
CA GLY A 205 -4.18 -21.54 18.44
C GLY A 205 -4.65 -22.06 17.08
N SER A 206 -5.95 -21.97 16.79
CA SER A 206 -6.56 -22.30 15.48
C SER A 206 -6.17 -21.32 14.37
N ILE A 207 -5.88 -20.06 14.71
CA ILE A 207 -5.50 -19.00 13.76
C ILE A 207 -4.05 -18.53 13.89
N GLY A 208 -3.23 -19.11 14.77
CA GLY A 208 -1.80 -18.83 14.89
C GLY A 208 -1.30 -18.70 16.32
N SER A 209 -0.24 -17.93 16.52
CA SER A 209 0.32 -17.59 17.83
C SER A 209 0.47 -16.07 17.93
N LEU A 210 -0.18 -15.46 18.92
CA LEU A 210 -0.16 -14.02 19.15
C LEU A 210 0.02 -13.76 20.64
N ASP A 211 1.18 -13.21 21.01
CA ASP A 211 1.53 -12.90 22.40
C ASP A 211 1.10 -11.47 22.77
N TYR A 212 1.29 -10.53 21.84
CA TYR A 212 0.92 -9.12 22.00
C TYR A 212 -0.06 -8.70 20.92
N ALA A 213 -1.17 -8.08 21.32
CA ALA A 213 -2.10 -7.48 20.38
C ALA A 213 -1.53 -6.14 19.88
N LEU A 214 -1.82 -5.75 18.64
CA LEU A 214 -1.39 -4.46 18.13
C LEU A 214 -2.29 -3.31 18.64
N SER A 215 -1.88 -2.07 18.38
CA SER A 215 -2.79 -0.93 18.36
C SER A 215 -3.24 -0.65 16.92
N GLY A 216 -4.53 -0.43 16.69
CA GLY A 216 -5.08 -0.28 15.35
C GLY A 216 -5.69 1.10 15.08
N LEU A 217 -5.47 1.59 13.87
CA LEU A 217 -6.18 2.72 13.27
C LEU A 217 -6.73 2.29 11.90
N VAL A 218 -8.04 2.45 11.69
CA VAL A 218 -8.71 2.31 10.39
C VAL A 218 -9.23 3.67 9.96
N LEU A 219 -8.95 4.07 8.72
CA LEU A 219 -9.49 5.25 8.07
C LEU A 219 -10.56 4.77 7.08
N HIS A 220 -11.82 5.16 7.28
CA HIS A 220 -12.95 4.71 6.47
C HIS A 220 -13.83 5.88 6.03
N PHE A 221 -14.15 5.92 4.74
CA PHE A 221 -15.05 6.90 4.15
C PHE A 221 -15.91 6.20 3.08
N GLY A 222 -17.18 6.00 3.40
CA GLY A 222 -18.20 5.39 2.57
C GLY A 222 -19.37 6.33 2.29
N GLU A 223 -20.52 5.75 1.92
CA GLU A 223 -21.74 6.50 1.66
C GLU A 223 -22.47 6.82 2.96
N GLY A 224 -22.66 8.10 3.24
CA GLY A 224 -23.34 8.61 4.43
C GLY A 224 -24.87 8.69 4.29
N GLY A 225 -25.60 8.46 5.37
CA GLY A 225 -27.05 8.61 5.45
C GLY A 225 -27.77 7.40 6.09
N PRO A 226 -29.10 7.30 5.97
CA PRO A 226 -29.87 6.19 6.56
C PRO A 226 -29.54 4.80 6.01
N GLY A 227 -28.98 4.74 4.79
CA GLY A 227 -28.52 3.49 4.15
C GLY A 227 -27.06 3.12 4.44
N SER A 228 -26.34 3.90 5.26
CA SER A 228 -24.94 3.62 5.60
C SER A 228 -24.80 2.24 6.25
N ARG A 229 -23.73 1.54 5.86
CA ARG A 229 -23.31 0.28 6.48
C ARG A 229 -22.14 0.55 7.43
N PRO A 230 -21.96 -0.25 8.50
CA PRO A 230 -20.77 -0.15 9.33
C PRO A 230 -19.53 -0.55 8.51
N CYS A 231 -18.40 0.11 8.75
CA CYS A 231 -17.10 -0.27 8.21
C CYS A 231 -16.84 -1.76 8.47
N GLU A 232 -16.45 -2.53 7.45
CA GLU A 232 -16.35 -3.98 7.57
C GLU A 232 -15.32 -4.43 8.63
N ALA A 233 -14.25 -3.66 8.83
CA ALA A 233 -13.24 -3.89 9.87
C ALA A 233 -13.82 -3.84 11.30
N ALA A 234 -14.95 -3.17 11.53
CA ALA A 234 -15.58 -3.10 12.84
C ALA A 234 -16.15 -4.44 13.30
N TRP A 235 -16.50 -5.33 12.37
CA TRP A 235 -17.01 -6.65 12.68
C TRP A 235 -15.98 -7.55 13.38
N VAL A 236 -14.68 -7.23 13.30
CA VAL A 236 -13.63 -7.87 14.11
C VAL A 236 -13.91 -7.69 15.61
N GLY A 237 -14.68 -6.69 16.02
CA GLY A 237 -15.15 -6.48 17.40
C GLY A 237 -16.25 -7.43 17.87
N ALA A 238 -16.82 -8.27 16.99
CA ALA A 238 -17.95 -9.14 17.29
C ALA A 238 -17.65 -10.59 16.89
N SER A 239 -17.85 -11.55 17.79
CA SER A 239 -17.81 -12.98 17.47
C SER A 239 -19.12 -13.67 17.89
N SER A 240 -19.41 -14.81 17.26
CA SER A 240 -20.44 -15.76 17.68
C SER A 240 -19.86 -16.94 18.48
N GLN A 241 -18.53 -17.09 18.51
CA GLN A 241 -17.84 -18.19 19.20
C GLN A 241 -17.51 -17.78 20.64
N PRO A 242 -17.80 -18.61 21.66
CA PRO A 242 -17.62 -18.24 23.06
C PRO A 242 -16.14 -18.11 23.47
N ASP A 243 -15.25 -18.89 22.86
CA ASP A 243 -13.82 -18.92 23.20
C ASP A 243 -13.05 -17.73 22.61
N VAL A 244 -13.59 -17.10 21.56
CA VAL A 244 -12.96 -15.98 20.86
C VAL A 244 -13.17 -14.68 21.64
N GLN A 245 -12.07 -14.01 22.00
CA GLN A 245 -12.12 -12.69 22.62
C GLN A 245 -11.81 -11.59 21.60
N PRO A 246 -12.83 -11.02 20.91
CA PRO A 246 -12.59 -9.97 19.93
C PRO A 246 -12.11 -8.65 20.56
N PRO A 247 -11.28 -7.85 19.87
CA PRO A 247 -10.76 -6.58 20.38
C PRO A 247 -11.85 -5.56 20.70
N ARG A 248 -11.47 -4.54 21.49
CA ARG A 248 -12.35 -3.39 21.74
C ARG A 248 -12.29 -2.45 20.54
N VAL A 249 -13.42 -2.20 19.89
CA VAL A 249 -13.52 -1.30 18.74
C VAL A 249 -14.07 0.05 19.20
N LYS A 250 -13.38 1.14 18.87
CA LYS A 250 -13.85 2.50 19.14
C LYS A 250 -13.96 3.27 17.82
N VAL A 251 -15.21 3.51 17.40
CA VAL A 251 -15.54 4.23 16.17
C VAL A 251 -15.69 5.72 16.52
N TYR A 252 -14.91 6.56 15.86
CA TYR A 252 -15.01 8.01 15.93
C TYR A 252 -15.66 8.53 14.65
N VAL A 253 -16.75 9.28 14.82
CA VAL A 253 -17.58 9.79 13.72
C VAL A 253 -17.77 11.29 13.83
N SER A 254 -18.20 11.96 12.76
CA SER A 254 -18.56 13.37 12.84
C SER A 254 -19.69 13.63 13.85
N ARG A 255 -19.77 14.85 14.39
CA ARG A 255 -20.87 15.22 15.31
C ARG A 255 -22.24 15.18 14.63
N SER A 256 -22.28 15.54 13.36
CA SER A 256 -23.46 15.56 12.47
C SER A 256 -24.03 14.16 12.22
N SER A 257 -23.18 13.16 12.00
CA SER A 257 -23.61 11.77 11.75
C SER A 257 -23.81 10.92 13.02
N LEU A 258 -23.44 11.42 14.20
CA LEU A 258 -23.32 10.64 15.44
C LEU A 258 -24.57 9.84 15.83
N HIS A 259 -25.78 10.36 15.58
CA HIS A 259 -27.01 9.62 15.86
C HIS A 259 -27.20 8.45 14.90
N THR A 260 -27.15 8.72 13.59
CA THR A 260 -27.23 7.71 12.53
C THR A 260 -26.19 6.61 12.73
N MET A 261 -24.93 6.99 12.96
CA MET A 261 -23.84 6.03 13.13
C MET A 261 -23.97 5.17 14.39
N LYS A 262 -24.55 5.69 15.48
CA LYS A 262 -24.87 4.83 16.64
C LYS A 262 -25.86 3.72 16.27
N SER A 263 -26.87 4.02 15.45
CA SER A 263 -27.83 3.02 14.96
C SER A 263 -27.19 2.03 13.99
N VAL A 264 -26.34 2.51 13.06
CA VAL A 264 -25.63 1.68 12.06
C VAL A 264 -24.71 0.64 12.72
N TYR A 265 -24.02 1.01 13.80
CA TYR A 265 -23.07 0.14 14.49
C TYR A 265 -23.68 -0.65 15.68
N ALA A 266 -24.90 -0.32 16.13
CA ALA A 266 -25.55 -1.00 17.25
C ALA A 266 -25.62 -2.55 17.12
N PRO A 267 -25.87 -3.14 15.93
CA PRO A 267 -25.93 -4.61 15.78
C PRO A 267 -24.61 -5.35 16.08
N LEU A 268 -23.48 -4.66 16.18
CA LEU A 268 -22.17 -5.26 16.46
C LEU A 268 -21.92 -5.46 17.98
N GLY A 269 -22.79 -4.93 18.85
CA GLY A 269 -22.76 -5.15 20.29
C GLY A 269 -21.73 -4.33 21.09
N ASP A 270 -21.72 -4.52 22.41
CA ASP A 270 -21.11 -3.60 23.40
C ASP A 270 -19.59 -3.37 23.31
N ARG A 271 -18.88 -4.24 22.58
CA ARG A 271 -17.44 -4.09 22.31
C ARG A 271 -17.15 -3.03 21.23
N VAL A 272 -18.15 -2.66 20.42
CA VAL A 272 -18.07 -1.58 19.43
C VAL A 272 -18.73 -0.32 19.99
N ARG A 273 -17.96 0.76 20.19
CA ARG A 273 -18.47 2.00 20.76
C ARG A 273 -18.26 3.20 19.84
N VAL A 274 -19.38 3.80 19.41
CA VAL A 274 -19.42 5.02 18.60
C VAL A 274 -19.37 6.26 19.49
N VAL A 275 -18.44 7.17 19.19
CA VAL A 275 -18.26 8.47 19.85
C VAL A 275 -17.98 9.56 18.81
N PRO A 276 -18.21 10.85 19.12
CA PRO A 276 -17.78 11.92 18.22
C PRO A 276 -16.24 11.98 18.13
N LEU A 277 -15.73 12.20 16.92
CA LEU A 277 -14.36 12.66 16.68
C LEU A 277 -14.27 14.09 17.20
N LEU A 278 -13.51 14.27 18.29
CA LEU A 278 -13.13 15.56 18.82
C LEU A 278 -11.62 15.58 19.04
N PHE A 279 -10.99 16.71 18.76
CA PHE A 279 -9.60 17.03 19.06
C PHE A 279 -9.55 18.01 20.24
N ASN A 280 -8.56 17.82 21.11
CA ASN A 280 -8.21 18.84 22.10
C ASN A 280 -7.08 19.76 21.58
N GLU A 281 -6.89 20.93 22.19
CA GLU A 281 -5.86 21.91 21.76
C GLU A 281 -4.42 21.35 21.76
N SER A 282 -4.13 20.32 22.57
CA SER A 282 -2.82 19.66 22.62
C SER A 282 -2.65 18.53 21.58
N GLU A 283 -3.71 18.13 20.88
CA GLU A 283 -3.65 17.21 19.73
C GLU A 283 -3.44 17.96 18.40
N LEU A 284 -3.70 19.27 18.34
CA LEU A 284 -3.43 20.07 17.14
C LEU A 284 -2.07 20.74 17.22
N ASP A 285 -1.24 20.49 16.21
CA ASP A 285 0.02 21.19 15.98
C ASP A 285 -0.03 22.05 14.70
N ALA A 286 1.04 22.81 14.44
CA ALA A 286 1.16 23.70 13.28
C ALA A 286 0.84 22.98 11.95
N GLN A 287 1.30 21.74 11.79
CA GLN A 287 1.05 20.95 10.59
C GLN A 287 -0.40 20.47 10.51
N ALA A 288 -1.03 20.08 11.63
CA ALA A 288 -2.46 19.74 11.66
C ALA A 288 -3.35 20.91 11.21
N ILE A 289 -2.99 22.15 11.59
CA ILE A 289 -3.65 23.35 11.06
C ILE A 289 -3.42 23.46 9.54
N LEU A 290 -2.18 23.32 9.07
CA LEU A 290 -1.88 23.42 7.64
C LEU A 290 -2.64 22.37 6.81
N SER A 291 -2.71 21.11 7.25
CA SER A 291 -3.48 20.04 6.58
C SER A 291 -4.94 20.45 6.38
N MET A 292 -5.56 21.13 7.35
CA MET A 292 -6.95 21.59 7.28
C MET A 292 -7.14 22.89 6.50
N MET A 293 -6.17 23.80 6.54
CA MET A 293 -6.23 25.07 5.82
C MET A 293 -5.91 24.91 4.33
N ALA A 294 -5.10 23.90 3.95
CA ALA A 294 -4.71 23.60 2.58
C ALA A 294 -5.68 22.67 1.82
N VAL A 295 -6.76 22.20 2.47
CA VAL A 295 -7.79 21.38 1.80
C VAL A 295 -8.36 22.12 0.59
N GLY A 296 -8.39 21.45 -0.56
CA GLY A 296 -9.20 21.86 -1.72
C GLY A 296 -8.74 23.08 -2.51
N SER A 297 -7.52 23.59 -2.33
CA SER A 297 -7.00 24.70 -3.14
C SER A 297 -6.48 24.24 -4.51
N SER A 298 -7.00 24.83 -5.59
CA SER A 298 -6.56 24.55 -6.96
C SER A 298 -5.38 25.44 -7.40
N GLU A 299 -4.25 24.82 -7.74
CA GLU A 299 -3.09 25.39 -8.48
C GLU A 299 -2.28 26.52 -7.81
N SER A 300 -2.83 27.23 -6.83
CA SER A 300 -2.04 28.09 -5.93
C SER A 300 -2.53 27.92 -4.50
N ALA A 301 -1.59 27.95 -3.55
CA ALA A 301 -1.94 28.08 -2.14
C ALA A 301 -2.72 29.39 -1.98
N PRO A 302 -3.94 29.40 -1.39
CA PRO A 302 -4.73 30.61 -1.22
C PRO A 302 -3.89 31.67 -0.50
N LEU A 303 -3.99 32.94 -0.90
CA LEU A 303 -3.12 34.00 -0.38
C LEU A 303 -3.08 34.07 1.17
N TYR A 304 -4.17 33.68 1.86
CA TYR A 304 -4.19 33.59 3.33
C TYR A 304 -3.21 32.55 3.91
N ILE A 305 -2.83 31.51 3.16
CA ILE A 305 -1.87 30.48 3.59
C ILE A 305 -0.48 31.07 3.83
N GLN A 306 -0.06 32.09 3.07
CA GLN A 306 1.22 32.75 3.36
C GLN A 306 1.21 33.45 4.72
N ILE A 307 0.06 34.04 5.10
CA ILE A 307 -0.11 34.69 6.40
C ILE A 307 -0.18 33.63 7.51
N VAL A 308 -0.94 32.54 7.32
CA VAL A 308 -0.96 31.38 8.23
C VAL A 308 0.45 30.82 8.43
N LEU A 309 1.21 30.60 7.37
CA LEU A 309 2.61 30.14 7.44
C LEU A 309 3.51 31.15 8.17
N SER A 310 3.31 32.45 7.99
CA SER A 310 4.08 33.45 8.74
C SER A 310 3.78 33.39 10.23
N ILE A 311 2.50 33.33 10.62
CA ILE A 311 2.09 33.16 12.02
C ILE A 311 2.69 31.88 12.63
N LEU A 312 2.70 30.77 11.88
CA LEU A 312 3.26 29.51 12.35
C LEU A 312 4.79 29.57 12.50
N ARG A 313 5.51 30.29 11.62
CA ARG A 313 6.96 30.53 11.76
C ARG A 313 7.27 31.42 12.96
N ASP A 314 6.49 32.49 13.17
CA ASP A 314 6.65 33.42 14.30
C ASP A 314 6.43 32.72 15.65
N LEU A 315 5.48 31.78 15.71
CA LEU A 315 5.20 30.99 16.90
C LEU A 315 6.24 29.88 17.14
N GLY A 316 6.71 29.22 16.06
CA GLY A 316 7.75 28.19 16.11
C GLY A 316 7.50 27.13 17.19
N GLU A 317 8.51 26.87 18.02
CA GLU A 317 8.45 25.91 19.14
C GLU A 317 7.45 26.31 20.24
N LYS A 318 7.07 27.59 20.33
CA LYS A 318 6.09 28.12 21.30
C LYS A 318 4.65 28.05 20.77
N PHE A 319 4.44 27.31 19.68
CA PHE A 319 3.12 27.12 19.10
C PHE A 319 2.11 26.56 20.10
N SER A 320 0.94 27.19 20.14
CA SER A 320 -0.28 26.65 20.73
C SER A 320 -1.47 27.10 19.90
N TYR A 321 -2.51 26.26 19.85
CA TYR A 321 -3.74 26.55 19.09
C TYR A 321 -4.35 27.91 19.46
N LYS A 322 -4.41 28.22 20.77
CA LYS A 322 -4.89 29.51 21.27
C LYS A 322 -4.02 30.71 20.85
N ALA A 323 -2.68 30.58 20.89
CA ALA A 323 -1.78 31.65 20.44
C ALA A 323 -1.91 31.89 18.93
N PHE A 324 -2.04 30.81 18.15
CA PHE A 324 -2.31 30.87 16.71
C PHE A 324 -3.61 31.61 16.41
N LEU A 325 -4.74 31.24 17.02
CA LEU A 325 -6.01 31.95 16.83
C LEU A 325 -5.90 33.43 17.21
N THR A 326 -5.23 33.75 18.33
CA THR A 326 -5.05 35.15 18.78
C THR A 326 -4.28 35.99 17.75
N ARG A 327 -3.21 35.44 17.17
CA ARG A 327 -2.43 36.13 16.14
C ARG A 327 -3.19 36.20 14.80
N LEU A 328 -3.95 35.16 14.46
CA LEU A 328 -4.76 35.10 13.24
C LEU A 328 -5.89 36.14 13.24
N GLU A 329 -6.59 36.34 14.35
CA GLU A 329 -7.62 37.39 14.49
C GLU A 329 -7.02 38.82 14.41
N ALA A 330 -5.76 39.01 14.82
CA ALA A 330 -5.07 40.27 14.63
C ALA A 330 -4.75 40.53 13.14
N GLU A 331 -4.26 39.51 12.42
CA GLU A 331 -3.91 39.60 11.00
C GLU A 331 -5.13 39.63 10.06
N LYS A 332 -6.27 39.03 10.44
CA LYS A 332 -7.54 39.05 9.68
C LYS A 332 -7.98 40.45 9.25
N ARG A 333 -7.59 41.50 10.00
CA ARG A 333 -7.88 42.90 9.67
C ARG A 333 -7.26 43.37 8.34
N SER A 334 -6.22 42.67 7.86
CA SER A 334 -5.56 42.95 6.58
C SER A 334 -6.12 42.13 5.40
N PHE A 335 -7.02 41.17 5.67
CA PHE A 335 -7.49 40.23 4.65
C PHE A 335 -8.50 40.91 3.73
N ASN A 336 -8.44 40.55 2.44
CA ASN A 336 -9.56 40.85 1.54
C ASN A 336 -10.77 39.96 1.86
N PRO A 337 -12.00 40.34 1.46
CA PRO A 337 -13.21 39.60 1.83
C PRO A 337 -13.22 38.13 1.39
N ALA A 338 -12.60 37.80 0.25
CA ALA A 338 -12.52 36.43 -0.25
C ALA A 338 -11.54 35.56 0.56
N GLN A 339 -10.39 36.12 0.97
CA GLN A 339 -9.44 35.47 1.88
C GLN A 339 -10.07 35.20 3.24
N ALA A 340 -10.82 36.17 3.79
CA ALA A 340 -11.51 36.04 5.06
C ALA A 340 -12.58 34.93 5.01
N ALA A 341 -13.46 34.97 4.00
CA ALA A 341 -14.51 33.95 3.82
C ALA A 341 -13.94 32.54 3.64
N GLY A 342 -12.88 32.37 2.83
CA GLY A 342 -12.22 31.08 2.62
C GLY A 342 -11.57 30.54 3.90
N LEU A 343 -10.89 31.40 4.67
CA LEU A 343 -10.32 31.03 5.97
C LEU A 343 -11.41 30.66 6.99
N GLU A 344 -12.50 31.41 7.04
CA GLU A 344 -13.61 31.16 7.96
C GLU A 344 -14.30 29.82 7.70
N GLN A 345 -14.48 29.43 6.44
CA GLN A 345 -14.99 28.08 6.10
C GLN A 345 -14.07 26.97 6.62
N ARG A 346 -12.74 27.10 6.45
CA ARG A 346 -11.76 26.10 6.95
C ARG A 346 -11.67 26.08 8.47
N LEU A 347 -11.74 27.23 9.13
CA LEU A 347 -11.83 27.33 10.59
C LEU A 347 -13.14 26.74 11.13
N ALA A 348 -14.28 26.98 10.48
CA ALA A 348 -15.57 26.42 10.88
C ALA A 348 -15.56 24.89 10.84
N LEU A 349 -15.00 24.30 9.78
CA LEU A 349 -14.80 22.86 9.69
C LEU A 349 -13.91 22.35 10.84
N LEU A 350 -12.74 22.94 11.07
CA LEU A 350 -11.85 22.55 12.17
C LEU A 350 -12.54 22.66 13.53
N ASN A 351 -13.23 23.78 13.81
CA ASN A 351 -13.96 24.03 15.04
C ASN A 351 -15.10 23.02 15.28
N SER A 352 -15.72 22.47 14.22
CA SER A 352 -16.75 21.43 14.37
C SER A 352 -16.20 20.13 15.00
N PHE A 353 -14.89 19.87 14.84
CA PHE A 353 -14.15 18.76 15.42
C PHE A 353 -13.37 19.15 16.69
N MET A 354 -13.51 20.35 17.24
CA MET A 354 -12.87 20.71 18.51
C MET A 354 -13.71 20.33 19.73
N GLU A 355 -13.06 19.90 20.82
CA GLU A 355 -13.71 19.74 22.12
C GLU A 355 -14.34 21.09 22.57
N PRO A 356 -15.63 21.11 22.99
CA PRO A 356 -16.24 22.32 23.52
C PRO A 356 -15.47 22.85 24.73
N GLN A 357 -15.14 24.14 24.70
CA GLN A 357 -14.51 24.82 25.83
C GLN A 357 -15.46 24.77 27.04
N ALA A 358 -15.07 24.02 28.08
CA ALA A 358 -15.89 23.89 29.28
C ALA A 358 -15.98 25.25 30.01
N PRO A 359 -17.18 25.68 30.44
CA PRO A 359 -17.32 26.94 31.17
C PRO A 359 -16.51 26.88 32.48
N PRO A 360 -15.88 27.99 32.91
CA PRO A 360 -14.89 27.99 34.00
C PRO A 360 -15.42 27.51 35.36
N GLN A 361 -16.75 27.48 35.54
CA GLN A 361 -17.43 27.00 36.75
C GLN A 361 -17.61 25.47 36.82
N SER A 362 -17.36 24.72 35.74
CA SER A 362 -17.50 23.25 35.72
C SER A 362 -16.18 22.51 36.01
N ARG A 363 -15.29 23.10 36.82
CA ARG A 363 -14.06 22.46 37.29
C ARG A 363 -14.33 21.47 38.43
N SER A 364 -15.12 20.43 38.11
CA SER A 364 -15.13 19.20 38.91
C SER A 364 -13.70 18.66 38.97
N THR A 365 -13.21 18.44 40.19
CA THR A 365 -11.84 18.00 40.50
C THR A 365 -11.52 16.57 40.05
N SER A 366 -12.45 15.88 39.39
CA SER A 366 -12.13 14.66 38.66
C SER A 366 -11.13 14.97 37.54
N LYS A 367 -9.85 14.61 37.76
CA LYS A 367 -8.96 14.18 36.68
C LYS A 367 -9.64 13.00 35.98
N LYS A 368 -10.60 13.25 35.08
CA LYS A 368 -11.10 12.23 34.16
C LYS A 368 -9.89 11.79 33.37
N SER A 369 -9.35 10.62 33.72
CA SER A 369 -8.21 10.02 33.06
C SER A 369 -8.45 10.09 31.56
N LYS A 370 -7.66 10.91 30.85
CA LYS A 370 -7.87 11.17 29.42
C LYS A 370 -7.71 9.82 28.72
N SER A 371 -8.83 9.19 28.34
CA SER A 371 -8.79 7.84 27.77
C SER A 371 -7.96 7.88 26.50
N ARG A 372 -6.80 7.22 26.50
CA ARG A 372 -5.88 7.27 25.36
C ARG A 372 -6.64 6.88 24.08
N ARG A 373 -6.50 7.69 23.02
CA ARG A 373 -7.17 7.46 21.73
C ARG A 373 -6.74 6.12 21.15
N PHE A 374 -5.46 5.79 21.30
CA PHE A 374 -4.83 4.55 20.88
C PHE A 374 -4.26 3.81 22.10
N SER A 375 -4.25 2.48 22.03
CA SER A 375 -3.70 1.57 23.04
C SER A 375 -3.56 0.17 22.43
N GLU A 376 -2.78 -0.70 23.06
CA GLU A 376 -2.80 -2.15 22.82
C GLU A 376 -4.23 -2.74 22.86
N GLY A 377 -4.47 -3.79 22.07
CA GLY A 377 -5.72 -4.57 22.08
C GLY A 377 -6.96 -3.82 21.59
N LYS A 378 -6.77 -2.65 20.96
CA LYS A 378 -7.84 -1.72 20.59
C LYS A 378 -7.76 -1.32 19.12
N LEU A 379 -8.87 -1.54 18.43
CA LEU A 379 -9.07 -1.07 17.06
C LEU A 379 -9.79 0.28 17.09
N THR A 380 -9.13 1.33 16.63
CA THR A 380 -9.71 2.66 16.48
C THR A 380 -10.15 2.83 15.03
N ILE A 381 -11.42 3.14 14.79
CA ILE A 381 -11.94 3.40 13.44
C ILE A 381 -12.31 4.87 13.37
N ILE A 382 -11.85 5.58 12.35
CA ILE A 382 -12.29 6.94 12.02
C ILE A 382 -13.20 6.80 10.80
N ASP A 383 -14.50 6.87 11.05
CA ASP A 383 -15.52 6.72 10.04
C ASP A 383 -16.12 8.10 9.75
N LEU A 384 -15.77 8.64 8.58
CA LEU A 384 -16.20 9.96 8.12
C LEU A 384 -17.26 9.84 7.01
N SER A 385 -18.01 8.74 6.95
CA SER A 385 -19.13 8.53 6.01
C SER A 385 -20.33 9.43 6.37
N ASP A 386 -20.15 10.73 6.19
CA ASP A 386 -21.11 11.79 6.50
C ASP A 386 -21.44 12.54 5.19
N PRO A 387 -22.73 12.68 4.80
CA PRO A 387 -23.10 13.42 3.60
C PRO A 387 -22.67 14.90 3.61
N PHE A 388 -22.28 15.45 4.76
CA PHE A 388 -21.80 16.83 4.91
C PHE A 388 -20.27 16.97 4.90
N ILE A 389 -19.51 15.88 4.69
CA ILE A 389 -18.04 15.91 4.61
C ILE A 389 -17.60 15.49 3.20
N ASP A 390 -16.88 16.37 2.52
CA ASP A 390 -16.28 16.06 1.23
C ASP A 390 -14.99 15.20 1.37
N PRO A 391 -14.59 14.43 0.34
CA PRO A 391 -13.42 13.55 0.44
C PRO A 391 -12.09 14.27 0.69
N ALA A 392 -11.93 15.54 0.29
CA ALA A 392 -10.72 16.30 0.55
C ALA A 392 -10.65 16.74 2.03
N SER A 393 -11.79 17.13 2.61
CA SER A 393 -11.92 17.40 4.05
C SER A 393 -11.70 16.14 4.88
N ALA A 394 -12.19 14.98 4.43
CA ALA A 394 -11.89 13.69 5.06
C ALA A 394 -10.39 13.36 5.04
N CYS A 395 -9.71 13.56 3.91
CA CYS A 395 -8.25 13.40 3.79
C CYS A 395 -7.46 14.26 4.80
N GLY A 396 -7.82 15.54 4.96
CA GLY A 396 -7.17 16.42 5.95
C GLY A 396 -7.34 15.94 7.39
N LEU A 397 -8.55 15.49 7.76
CA LEU A 397 -8.83 14.91 9.07
C LEU A 397 -8.09 13.59 9.29
N PHE A 398 -8.04 12.72 8.28
CA PHE A 398 -7.28 11.47 8.30
C PHE A 398 -5.77 11.70 8.43
N GLU A 399 -5.20 12.74 7.79
CA GLU A 399 -3.80 13.11 7.96
C GLU A 399 -3.50 13.48 9.43
N ILE A 400 -4.35 14.30 10.06
CA ILE A 400 -4.22 14.65 11.49
C ILE A 400 -4.24 13.40 12.36
N VAL A 401 -5.25 12.52 12.21
CA VAL A 401 -5.38 11.34 13.07
C VAL A 401 -4.23 10.35 12.82
N THR A 402 -3.77 10.22 11.58
CA THR A 402 -2.59 9.41 11.22
C THR A 402 -1.35 9.92 11.94
N ARG A 403 -1.08 11.22 11.89
CA ARG A 403 0.06 11.85 12.59
C ARG A 403 -0.02 11.69 14.11
N LEU A 404 -1.22 11.80 14.70
CA LEU A 404 -1.46 11.51 16.12
C LEU A 404 -1.17 10.04 16.47
N PHE A 405 -1.55 9.09 15.61
CA PHE A 405 -1.33 7.67 15.83
C PHE A 405 0.15 7.27 15.73
N VAL A 406 0.89 7.85 14.79
CA VAL A 406 2.35 7.69 14.66
C VAL A 406 3.04 8.12 15.94
N ARG A 407 2.73 9.33 16.44
CA ARG A 407 3.32 9.92 17.65
C ARG A 407 2.87 9.26 18.97
N ALA A 408 1.78 8.49 18.96
CA ALA A 408 1.25 7.89 20.18
C ALA A 408 2.15 6.76 20.70
N ASP A 409 2.55 6.83 21.96
CA ASP A 409 3.11 5.68 22.67
C ASP A 409 1.97 4.75 23.13
N VAL A 410 2.03 3.51 22.65
CA VAL A 410 1.03 2.46 22.85
C VAL A 410 1.60 1.17 23.46
N GLY A 411 2.92 1.09 23.71
CA GLY A 411 3.58 -0.09 24.28
C GLY A 411 3.68 -1.33 23.38
N THR A 412 3.19 -1.28 22.14
CA THR A 412 3.11 -2.40 21.20
C THR A 412 3.29 -1.90 19.75
N GLY A 413 3.34 -2.83 18.79
CA GLY A 413 3.32 -2.52 17.35
C GLY A 413 2.00 -1.87 16.91
N LYS A 414 2.03 -1.19 15.76
CA LYS A 414 0.90 -0.44 15.21
C LYS A 414 0.45 -1.02 13.87
N VAL A 415 -0.85 -0.94 13.58
CA VAL A 415 -1.39 -1.17 12.23
C VAL A 415 -2.28 -0.01 11.81
N LEU A 416 -2.01 0.54 10.63
CA LEU A 416 -2.82 1.52 9.93
C LEU A 416 -3.51 0.86 8.74
N VAL A 417 -4.84 0.92 8.70
CA VAL A 417 -5.66 0.46 7.58
C VAL A 417 -6.25 1.69 6.87
N VAL A 418 -5.96 1.82 5.59
CA VAL A 418 -6.51 2.82 4.67
C VAL A 418 -7.61 2.12 3.88
N ASP A 419 -8.83 2.12 4.40
CA ASP A 419 -9.95 1.35 3.85
C ASP A 419 -10.69 2.11 2.74
N GLU A 420 -11.27 1.38 1.78
CA GLU A 420 -11.96 1.91 0.59
C GLU A 420 -11.26 3.10 -0.10
N ALA A 421 -9.92 3.06 -0.20
CA ALA A 421 -9.06 4.22 -0.45
C ALA A 421 -9.43 5.05 -1.70
N HIS A 422 -9.91 4.42 -2.78
CA HIS A 422 -10.44 5.12 -3.96
C HIS A 422 -11.53 6.17 -3.70
N LYS A 423 -12.32 6.04 -2.61
CA LYS A 423 -13.35 7.02 -2.24
C LYS A 423 -12.78 8.39 -1.85
N TYR A 424 -11.49 8.49 -1.47
CA TYR A 424 -10.86 9.75 -1.02
C TYR A 424 -9.43 10.01 -1.53
N LEU A 425 -8.63 8.99 -1.83
CA LEU A 425 -7.30 9.19 -2.46
C LEU A 425 -7.37 9.61 -3.93
N SER A 426 -8.47 9.29 -4.62
CA SER A 426 -8.75 9.76 -5.99
C SER A 426 -8.89 11.29 -6.10
N ALA A 427 -9.23 11.96 -4.99
CA ALA A 427 -9.36 13.43 -4.94
C ALA A 427 -7.97 14.10 -5.03
N SER A 428 -7.51 14.31 -6.26
CA SER A 428 -6.17 14.67 -6.74
C SER A 428 -5.48 15.90 -6.15
N ARG A 429 -6.06 16.56 -5.13
CA ARG A 429 -5.49 17.73 -4.43
C ARG A 429 -5.62 17.62 -2.90
N GLY A 430 -6.76 17.16 -2.38
CA GLY A 430 -6.95 16.92 -0.94
C GLY A 430 -6.19 15.71 -0.42
N ALA A 431 -6.02 14.68 -1.24
CA ALA A 431 -5.29 13.47 -0.89
C ALA A 431 -3.78 13.69 -0.72
N ALA A 432 -3.20 14.78 -1.26
CA ALA A 432 -1.75 14.95 -1.34
C ALA A 432 -1.05 14.93 0.04
N GLY A 433 -1.66 15.55 1.06
CA GLY A 433 -1.12 15.54 2.44
C GLY A 433 -1.14 14.14 3.06
N LEU A 434 -2.29 13.46 3.01
CA LEU A 434 -2.45 12.08 3.49
C LEU A 434 -1.54 11.10 2.73
N THR A 435 -1.47 11.21 1.40
CA THR A 435 -0.59 10.39 0.54
C THR A 435 0.88 10.58 0.88
N ASN A 436 1.33 11.82 1.12
CA ASN A 436 2.68 12.09 1.58
C ASN A 436 2.95 11.49 2.98
N ALA A 437 1.99 11.58 3.90
CA ALA A 437 2.09 10.93 5.20
C ALA A 437 2.18 9.40 5.08
N LEU A 438 1.39 8.77 4.20
CA LEU A 438 1.44 7.32 3.92
C LEU A 438 2.77 6.91 3.26
N LEU A 439 3.31 7.70 2.34
CA LEU A 439 4.62 7.48 1.73
C LEU A 439 5.76 7.55 2.75
N THR A 440 5.77 8.56 3.62
CA THR A 440 6.75 8.66 4.71
C THR A 440 6.61 7.49 5.67
N LEU A 441 5.38 7.16 6.08
CA LEU A 441 5.09 6.03 6.95
C LEU A 441 5.59 4.69 6.41
N THR A 442 5.39 4.44 5.12
CA THR A 442 5.80 3.18 4.48
C THR A 442 7.33 3.07 4.42
N ARG A 443 8.04 4.18 4.18
CA ARG A 443 9.52 4.23 4.24
C ARG A 443 10.04 3.99 5.65
N GLU A 444 9.39 4.58 6.67
CA GLU A 444 9.83 4.51 8.07
C GLU A 444 9.22 3.33 8.86
N GLN A 445 8.40 2.48 8.23
CA GLN A 445 7.56 1.50 8.93
C GLN A 445 8.33 0.54 9.83
N ARG A 446 9.57 0.20 9.45
CA ARG A 446 10.49 -0.64 10.24
C ARG A 446 10.90 0.02 11.56
N HIS A 447 11.19 1.33 11.55
CA HIS A 447 11.55 2.08 12.75
C HIS A 447 10.33 2.41 13.62
N LEU A 448 9.17 2.61 13.00
CA LEU A 448 7.92 2.95 13.68
C LEU A 448 7.14 1.73 14.21
N GLY A 449 7.60 0.51 13.96
CA GLY A 449 6.88 -0.72 14.31
C GLY A 449 5.50 -0.83 13.63
N MET A 450 5.34 -0.21 12.46
CA MET A 450 4.06 0.01 11.79
C MET A 450 3.78 -1.05 10.73
N ARG A 451 2.55 -1.53 10.62
CA ARG A 451 2.03 -2.17 9.40
C ARG A 451 1.08 -1.21 8.69
N VAL A 452 1.17 -1.11 7.37
CA VAL A 452 0.28 -0.27 6.56
C VAL A 452 -0.48 -1.16 5.59
N ILE A 453 -1.81 -1.18 5.69
CA ILE A 453 -2.70 -1.97 4.83
C ILE A 453 -3.58 -1.00 4.05
N ILE A 454 -3.51 -1.01 2.71
CA ILE A 454 -4.34 -0.17 1.84
C ILE A 454 -5.35 -1.07 1.13
N SER A 455 -6.63 -0.86 1.39
CA SER A 455 -7.73 -1.57 0.71
C SER A 455 -8.37 -0.65 -0.31
N THR A 456 -8.54 -1.11 -1.55
CA THR A 456 -9.19 -0.30 -2.59
C THR A 456 -9.87 -1.15 -3.65
N GLN A 457 -10.97 -0.66 -4.22
CA GLN A 457 -11.58 -1.29 -5.40
C GLN A 457 -10.79 -0.94 -6.66
N GLU A 458 -10.33 0.32 -6.74
CA GLU A 458 -9.54 0.85 -7.85
C GLU A 458 -8.07 1.03 -7.41
N PRO A 459 -7.10 0.24 -7.92
CA PRO A 459 -5.69 0.34 -7.55
C PRO A 459 -4.97 1.53 -8.19
N THR A 460 -5.49 2.09 -9.28
CA THR A 460 -4.94 3.26 -10.00
C THR A 460 -4.96 4.57 -9.20
N VAL A 461 -5.68 4.60 -8.07
CA VAL A 461 -5.69 5.73 -7.13
C VAL A 461 -4.45 5.74 -6.20
N ILE A 462 -3.75 4.61 -6.10
CA ILE A 462 -2.56 4.47 -5.25
C ILE A 462 -1.36 4.93 -6.09
N PRO A 463 -0.56 5.92 -5.65
CA PRO A 463 0.58 6.37 -6.43
C PRO A 463 1.59 5.24 -6.69
N PRO A 464 2.19 5.18 -7.91
CA PRO A 464 3.28 4.28 -8.25
C PRO A 464 4.34 4.10 -7.15
N VAL A 465 4.85 5.22 -6.61
CA VAL A 465 5.89 5.23 -5.57
C VAL A 465 5.44 4.58 -4.25
N LEU A 466 4.13 4.57 -3.96
CA LEU A 466 3.58 3.89 -2.79
C LEU A 466 3.39 2.39 -3.06
N MET A 467 3.00 2.02 -4.29
CA MET A 467 2.96 0.63 -4.75
C MET A 467 4.34 -0.03 -4.72
N ASP A 468 5.39 0.64 -5.21
CA ASP A 468 6.78 0.14 -5.22
C ASP A 468 7.33 -0.14 -3.81
N LEU A 469 6.79 0.54 -2.78
CA LEU A 469 7.16 0.35 -1.38
C LEU A 469 6.31 -0.72 -0.66
N CYS A 470 5.34 -1.34 -1.34
CA CYS A 470 4.49 -2.37 -0.75
C CYS A 470 5.16 -3.74 -0.78
N THR A 471 5.45 -4.28 0.40
CA THR A 471 6.06 -5.62 0.56
C THR A 471 5.13 -6.78 0.19
N VAL A 472 3.82 -6.54 0.15
CA VAL A 472 2.79 -7.51 -0.22
C VAL A 472 1.74 -6.82 -1.09
N ALA A 473 1.35 -7.45 -2.20
CA ALA A 473 0.15 -7.10 -2.96
C ALA A 473 -0.77 -8.32 -3.04
N ILE A 474 -2.03 -8.15 -2.64
CA ILE A 474 -3.08 -9.17 -2.64
C ILE A 474 -4.16 -8.72 -3.62
N MET A 475 -4.28 -9.42 -4.74
CA MET A 475 -5.19 -9.10 -5.82
C MET A 475 -6.30 -10.15 -5.88
N HIS A 476 -7.47 -9.80 -5.38
CA HIS A 476 -8.70 -10.54 -5.64
C HIS A 476 -9.19 -10.29 -7.07
N ARG A 477 -10.21 -11.05 -7.49
CA ARG A 477 -10.81 -10.93 -8.84
C ARG A 477 -11.05 -9.47 -9.25
N PHE A 478 -10.57 -9.11 -10.43
CA PHE A 478 -10.99 -7.93 -11.18
C PHE A 478 -10.88 -8.18 -12.69
N SER A 479 -11.47 -7.30 -13.50
CA SER A 479 -11.58 -7.44 -14.96
C SER A 479 -11.01 -6.26 -15.77
N SER A 480 -10.45 -5.24 -15.10
CA SER A 480 -9.85 -4.07 -15.76
C SER A 480 -8.40 -4.35 -16.20
N PRO A 481 -8.07 -4.30 -17.50
CA PRO A 481 -6.69 -4.42 -17.97
C PRO A 481 -5.82 -3.27 -17.47
N ALA A 482 -6.34 -2.04 -17.41
CA ALA A 482 -5.60 -0.88 -16.91
C ALA A 482 -5.18 -1.02 -15.43
N TRP A 483 -5.97 -1.74 -14.62
CA TRP A 483 -5.60 -2.07 -13.24
C TRP A 483 -4.49 -3.11 -13.20
N TRP A 484 -4.55 -4.12 -14.07
CA TRP A 484 -3.46 -5.09 -14.23
C TRP A 484 -2.18 -4.40 -14.70
N ASP A 485 -2.22 -3.56 -15.74
CA ASP A 485 -1.06 -2.84 -16.25
C ASP A 485 -0.45 -1.91 -15.20
N HIS A 486 -1.27 -1.31 -14.33
CA HIS A 486 -0.79 -0.56 -13.18
C HIS A 486 -0.04 -1.47 -12.20
N LEU A 487 -0.66 -2.57 -11.76
CA LEU A 487 -0.09 -3.48 -10.76
C LEU A 487 1.14 -4.25 -11.28
N ALA A 488 1.09 -4.75 -12.52
CA ALA A 488 2.14 -5.53 -13.17
C ALA A 488 3.40 -4.70 -13.46
N ARG A 489 3.27 -3.38 -13.73
CA ARG A 489 4.43 -2.48 -13.83
C ARG A 489 5.21 -2.37 -12.51
N HIS A 490 4.54 -2.53 -11.38
CA HIS A 490 5.14 -2.47 -10.04
C HIS A 490 5.63 -3.81 -9.51
N VAL A 491 5.42 -4.92 -10.25
CA VAL A 491 5.95 -6.22 -9.83
C VAL A 491 6.65 -6.94 -10.97
N ALA A 492 7.95 -7.16 -10.78
CA ALA A 492 8.80 -8.00 -11.63
C ALA A 492 8.42 -9.48 -11.52
N THR A 493 7.19 -9.84 -11.85
CA THR A 493 6.75 -11.24 -11.94
C THR A 493 7.50 -11.97 -13.04
N ASP A 494 7.54 -13.29 -12.93
CA ASP A 494 8.20 -14.16 -13.92
C ASP A 494 7.26 -14.65 -15.03
N VAL A 495 5.96 -14.41 -14.91
CA VAL A 495 4.92 -14.87 -15.85
C VAL A 495 4.59 -13.77 -16.86
N SER A 496 4.07 -14.12 -18.05
CA SER A 496 3.62 -13.12 -19.02
C SER A 496 2.44 -12.32 -18.46
N SER A 497 2.34 -11.05 -18.86
CA SER A 497 1.22 -10.16 -18.50
C SER A 497 -0.13 -10.86 -18.67
N ASP A 498 -0.29 -11.56 -19.78
CA ASP A 498 -1.57 -12.08 -20.24
C ASP A 498 -2.01 -13.29 -19.40
N GLN A 499 -1.09 -14.19 -19.06
CA GLN A 499 -1.37 -15.33 -18.18
C GLN A 499 -1.69 -14.89 -16.75
N GLY A 500 -0.98 -13.88 -16.23
CA GLY A 500 -1.26 -13.30 -14.92
C GLY A 500 -2.65 -12.65 -14.87
N PHE A 501 -2.99 -11.84 -15.89
CA PHE A 501 -4.30 -11.21 -16.00
C PHE A 501 -5.44 -12.23 -16.15
N GLU A 502 -5.30 -13.20 -17.06
CA GLU A 502 -6.27 -14.30 -17.21
C GLU A 502 -6.53 -15.03 -15.90
N THR A 503 -5.49 -15.24 -15.10
CA THR A 503 -5.60 -15.90 -13.79
C THR A 503 -6.42 -15.04 -12.83
N VAL A 504 -6.14 -13.73 -12.73
CA VAL A 504 -6.87 -12.80 -11.85
C VAL A 504 -8.35 -12.70 -12.22
N VAL A 505 -8.69 -12.69 -13.51
CA VAL A 505 -10.08 -12.64 -13.98
C VAL A 505 -10.88 -13.89 -13.55
N LYS A 506 -10.22 -15.06 -13.50
CA LYS A 506 -10.83 -16.36 -13.20
C LYS A 506 -10.94 -16.69 -11.69
N LEU A 507 -10.36 -15.88 -10.80
CA LEU A 507 -10.40 -16.10 -9.35
C LEU A 507 -11.83 -16.16 -8.79
N LYS A 508 -12.10 -17.09 -7.87
CA LYS A 508 -13.37 -17.15 -7.12
C LYS A 508 -13.35 -16.18 -5.93
N THR A 509 -14.50 -16.00 -5.30
CA THR A 509 -14.60 -15.15 -4.10
C THR A 509 -13.74 -15.72 -2.98
N GLY A 510 -12.88 -14.88 -2.39
CA GLY A 510 -11.90 -15.26 -1.36
C GLY A 510 -10.56 -15.78 -1.91
N GLU A 511 -10.48 -16.12 -3.20
CA GLU A 511 -9.23 -16.42 -3.89
C GLU A 511 -8.52 -15.11 -4.31
N ALA A 512 -7.19 -15.12 -4.27
CA ALA A 512 -6.35 -13.97 -4.61
C ALA A 512 -5.00 -14.40 -5.23
N LEU A 513 -4.51 -13.60 -6.17
CA LEU A 513 -3.12 -13.66 -6.64
C LEU A 513 -2.28 -12.76 -5.73
N VAL A 514 -1.22 -13.32 -5.15
CA VAL A 514 -0.40 -12.66 -4.13
C VAL A 514 1.05 -12.53 -4.60
N LEU A 515 1.57 -11.32 -4.44
CA LEU A 515 2.92 -10.92 -4.78
C LEU A 515 3.59 -10.42 -3.51
N ALA A 516 4.61 -11.14 -3.03
CA ALA A 516 5.36 -10.76 -1.85
C ALA A 516 6.83 -11.19 -2.01
N PRO A 517 7.66 -10.42 -2.73
CA PRO A 517 9.01 -10.87 -3.10
C PRO A 517 9.89 -11.32 -1.92
N SER A 518 9.72 -10.70 -0.74
CA SER A 518 10.41 -11.03 0.51
C SER A 518 9.73 -12.12 1.36
N GLY A 519 8.61 -12.68 0.92
CA GLY A 519 7.99 -13.84 1.58
C GLY A 519 8.84 -15.11 1.40
N LEU A 520 8.69 -16.09 2.29
CA LEU A 520 9.50 -17.31 2.33
C LEU A 520 8.71 -18.54 1.88
N GLY A 521 9.32 -19.29 0.98
CA GLY A 521 8.84 -20.58 0.50
C GLY A 521 9.94 -21.62 0.47
N VAL A 522 9.53 -22.83 0.15
CA VAL A 522 10.43 -23.95 -0.11
C VAL A 522 10.18 -24.35 -1.57
N PHE A 523 11.25 -24.47 -2.34
CA PHE A 523 11.18 -24.62 -3.81
C PHE A 523 12.16 -25.68 -4.32
N PRO A 524 11.84 -26.39 -5.41
CA PRO A 524 12.83 -27.18 -6.13
C PRO A 524 14.00 -26.30 -6.59
N ASP A 525 15.24 -26.80 -6.50
CA ASP A 525 16.41 -26.02 -6.93
C ASP A 525 16.44 -25.86 -8.46
N ASP A 526 16.20 -24.63 -8.94
CA ASP A 526 16.15 -24.28 -10.37
C ASP A 526 17.48 -24.62 -11.10
N GLU A 527 18.63 -24.67 -10.39
CA GLU A 527 19.92 -25.06 -10.98
C GLU A 527 20.00 -26.54 -11.41
N CYS A 528 19.19 -27.43 -10.81
CA CYS A 528 19.12 -28.83 -11.24
C CYS A 528 18.33 -29.02 -12.54
N CYS A 529 17.42 -28.09 -12.86
CA CYS A 529 16.62 -28.12 -14.09
C CYS A 529 17.40 -27.60 -15.32
N ALA A 530 18.41 -26.73 -15.11
CA ALA A 530 19.19 -26.13 -16.19
C ALA A 530 20.22 -27.07 -16.87
N LYS A 531 20.35 -28.32 -16.42
CA LYS A 531 21.35 -29.29 -16.93
C LYS A 531 20.84 -30.26 -18.00
N GLU A 532 19.59 -30.14 -18.45
CA GLU A 532 19.08 -30.95 -19.55
C GLU A 532 19.46 -30.36 -20.90
N LYS A 533 20.17 -31.14 -21.72
CA LYS A 533 20.58 -30.73 -23.08
C LYS A 533 19.34 -30.49 -23.95
N PRO A 534 19.33 -29.47 -24.82
CA PRO A 534 18.21 -29.23 -25.73
C PRO A 534 18.16 -30.33 -26.81
N GLY A 535 17.29 -31.33 -26.61
CA GLY A 535 17.26 -32.50 -27.48
C GLY A 535 16.29 -33.62 -27.07
N ALA A 536 15.08 -33.28 -26.59
CA ALA A 536 13.99 -34.24 -26.44
C ALA A 536 12.64 -33.54 -26.74
N THR A 537 11.86 -34.14 -27.64
CA THR A 537 10.62 -33.59 -28.19
C THR A 537 9.38 -33.84 -27.32
N ASP A 538 8.33 -33.06 -27.56
CA ASP A 538 7.05 -33.00 -26.85
C ASP A 538 6.47 -34.32 -26.31
N SER A 539 6.18 -34.33 -25.01
CA SER A 539 4.86 -34.71 -24.47
C SER A 539 4.79 -34.37 -22.97
N GLY A 540 3.69 -33.71 -22.55
CA GLY A 540 3.27 -33.58 -21.14
C GLY A 540 4.33 -33.18 -20.10
N LYS A 541 4.74 -31.90 -20.05
CA LYS A 541 5.65 -31.39 -19.00
C LYS A 541 4.97 -31.29 -17.63
N GLN A 542 4.82 -32.42 -16.95
CA GLN A 542 4.61 -32.51 -15.50
C GLN A 542 5.95 -32.84 -14.82
N CYS A 543 6.98 -32.02 -15.05
CA CYS A 543 8.34 -32.25 -14.58
C CYS A 543 8.56 -31.81 -13.12
N ALA A 544 7.75 -32.32 -12.20
CA ALA A 544 8.16 -32.44 -10.82
C ALA A 544 8.93 -33.76 -10.68
N LYS A 545 10.27 -33.73 -10.77
CA LYS A 545 11.08 -34.88 -10.35
C LYS A 545 10.87 -35.06 -8.85
N GLU A 546 10.23 -36.15 -8.44
CA GLU A 546 9.79 -36.41 -7.05
C GLU A 546 10.92 -36.37 -5.98
N ASN A 547 12.19 -36.33 -6.41
CA ASN A 547 13.36 -36.25 -5.53
C ASN A 547 14.28 -35.04 -5.82
N ALA A 548 13.75 -33.94 -6.39
CA ALA A 548 14.52 -32.69 -6.47
C ALA A 548 14.73 -32.11 -5.06
N PRO A 549 15.96 -31.74 -4.66
CA PRO A 549 16.20 -31.17 -3.33
C PRO A 549 15.45 -29.84 -3.19
N LEU A 550 14.60 -29.77 -2.18
CA LEU A 550 13.83 -28.58 -1.84
C LEU A 550 14.67 -27.62 -1.00
N LYS A 551 14.64 -26.34 -1.35
CA LYS A 551 15.48 -25.28 -0.78
C LYS A 551 14.62 -24.15 -0.24
N LEU A 552 14.90 -23.72 0.99
CA LEU A 552 14.33 -22.52 1.59
C LEU A 552 14.85 -21.29 0.81
N ALA A 553 13.93 -20.49 0.26
CA ALA A 553 14.27 -19.25 -0.43
C ALA A 553 13.12 -18.23 -0.35
N GLN A 554 13.44 -16.98 -0.70
CA GLN A 554 12.41 -15.96 -0.89
C GLN A 554 11.56 -16.27 -2.14
N PHE A 555 10.30 -15.83 -2.14
CA PHE A 555 9.40 -15.94 -3.30
C PHE A 555 10.00 -15.23 -4.52
N GLY A 556 10.60 -14.05 -4.32
CA GLY A 556 11.24 -13.28 -5.37
C GLY A 556 10.26 -12.86 -6.46
N ARG A 557 10.42 -13.42 -7.66
CA ARG A 557 9.59 -13.15 -8.84
C ARG A 557 8.37 -14.08 -8.96
N ARG A 558 8.26 -15.07 -8.06
CA ARG A 558 7.16 -16.04 -8.04
C ARG A 558 5.90 -15.39 -7.47
N PHE A 559 4.73 -15.81 -7.96
CA PHE A 559 3.45 -15.41 -7.40
C PHE A 559 2.72 -16.60 -6.79
N LEU A 560 1.86 -16.33 -5.81
CA LEU A 560 1.06 -17.33 -5.14
C LEU A 560 -0.40 -17.16 -5.53
N LEU A 561 -1.09 -18.26 -5.82
CA LEU A 561 -2.54 -18.29 -5.73
C LEU A 561 -2.87 -18.74 -4.32
N MET A 562 -3.59 -17.90 -3.58
CA MET A 562 -4.10 -18.25 -2.25
C MET A 562 -5.62 -18.18 -2.20
N LYS A 563 -6.20 -18.82 -1.19
CA LYS A 563 -7.56 -18.55 -0.74
C LYS A 563 -7.52 -18.17 0.74
N THR A 564 -8.20 -17.09 1.08
CA THR A 564 -8.24 -16.55 2.45
C THR A 564 -8.97 -17.53 3.37
N ARG A 565 -8.50 -17.73 4.60
CA ARG A 565 -9.20 -18.58 5.59
C ARG A 565 -10.56 -17.97 5.98
N ALA A 566 -11.48 -18.80 6.46
CA ALA A 566 -12.69 -18.32 7.11
C ALA A 566 -12.37 -17.46 8.35
N ARG A 567 -13.23 -16.47 8.62
CA ARG A 567 -13.18 -15.60 9.81
C ARG A 567 -13.62 -16.34 11.07
N ILE A 568 -13.07 -15.94 12.22
CA ILE A 568 -13.52 -16.37 13.56
C ILE A 568 -14.36 -15.29 14.27
N THR A 569 -14.42 -14.09 13.69
CA THR A 569 -15.35 -13.02 14.02
C THR A 569 -16.53 -13.03 13.04
N LYS A 570 -17.64 -12.38 13.38
CA LYS A 570 -18.81 -12.27 12.51
C LYS A 570 -18.43 -11.57 11.21
N ASP A 571 -19.05 -11.96 10.09
CA ASP A 571 -18.84 -11.29 8.81
C ASP A 571 -20.03 -10.41 8.42
N GLY A 572 -19.72 -9.18 7.99
CA GLY A 572 -20.70 -8.20 7.51
C GLY A 572 -20.76 -8.07 6.00
N GLY A 573 -19.80 -8.66 5.27
CA GLY A 573 -19.66 -8.56 3.81
C GLY A 573 -20.64 -9.41 3.00
N ALA A 574 -21.65 -10.02 3.63
CA ALA A 574 -22.63 -10.87 2.94
C ALA A 574 -23.45 -10.06 1.91
N SER A 575 -23.60 -10.61 0.71
CA SER A 575 -24.46 -10.03 -0.32
C SER A 575 -25.93 -10.10 0.10
N VAL A 576 -26.65 -8.99 -0.05
CA VAL A 576 -28.11 -8.97 0.15
C VAL A 576 -28.75 -9.64 -1.06
N LEU A 577 -29.19 -10.88 -0.89
CA LEU A 577 -29.90 -11.65 -1.92
C LEU A 577 -31.41 -11.36 -1.86
N VAL A 578 -32.07 -11.34 -3.01
CA VAL A 578 -33.53 -11.08 -3.12
C VAL A 578 -34.33 -12.22 -2.50
N LEU A 579 -33.84 -13.45 -2.67
CA LEU A 579 -34.28 -14.61 -1.91
C LEU A 579 -33.28 -14.77 -0.76
N GLY A 580 -33.76 -14.75 0.49
CA GLY A 580 -32.89 -15.01 1.63
C GLY A 580 -32.26 -16.38 1.49
N SER A 581 -30.95 -16.49 1.74
CA SER A 581 -30.33 -17.79 1.95
C SER A 581 -31.03 -18.45 3.13
N GLU A 582 -31.62 -19.62 2.93
CA GLU A 582 -32.22 -20.40 4.02
C GLU A 582 -31.15 -20.64 5.08
N SER A 583 -31.25 -19.93 6.21
CA SER A 583 -30.38 -20.17 7.36
C SER A 583 -30.71 -21.55 7.88
N GLU A 584 -29.72 -22.44 7.87
CA GLU A 584 -29.78 -23.84 8.28
C GLU A 584 -30.86 -24.05 9.35
N THR A 585 -31.97 -24.67 8.95
CA THR A 585 -32.98 -25.12 9.88
C THR A 585 -32.30 -26.05 10.86
N LYS A 586 -32.27 -25.64 12.13
CA LYS A 586 -31.90 -26.55 13.22
C LYS A 586 -32.77 -27.79 13.07
N GLY A 587 -32.14 -28.93 12.81
CA GLY A 587 -32.72 -30.21 13.16
C GLY A 587 -32.84 -30.26 14.68
N SER A 588 -34.00 -29.82 15.18
CA SER A 588 -34.55 -30.33 16.43
C SER A 588 -35.45 -31.49 16.05
N ASP A 589 -35.11 -32.68 16.54
CA ASP A 589 -35.95 -33.86 16.47
C ASP A 589 -37.32 -33.58 17.12
N ASP A 590 -38.39 -34.15 16.55
CA ASP A 590 -39.64 -34.53 17.24
C ASP A 590 -40.57 -35.28 16.26
N GLU A 591 -40.30 -36.58 16.03
CA GLU A 591 -41.28 -37.69 16.04
C GLU A 591 -40.57 -39.07 16.08
#